data_AF-A0A0L0F560-F1
#
_entry.id   AF-A0A0L0F560-F1
#
_cell.length_a   1.000
_cell.length_b   1.000
_cell.length_c   1.000
_cell.angle_alpha   90.00
_cell.angle_beta   90.00
_cell.angle_gamma   90.00
#
_symmetry.space_group_name_H-M   'P 1'
#
loop_
_entity.id
_entity.type
_entity.pdbx_description
1 polymer ?
#
loop_
_entity_poly.entity_id
_entity_poly.type
_entity_poly.pdbx_seq_one_letter_code
_entity_poly.pdbx_strand_id
1 'polypeptide(L)' 'MYTTHYSNLKRNEIGTIQEESFAGAPLLSILYLDNNKLWGLPSNAFAQNSQLKTLQLNHNDLTSLPGTLLTVNTGLYSL' A
#
# COMPACT_ATOMS: atom_id res chain seq x y z
N MET A 1 -10.50 -22.85 -2.55
CA MET A 1 -10.74 -21.77 -1.56
C MET A 1 -9.59 -20.78 -1.71
N TYR A 2 -9.83 -19.54 -2.15
CA TYR A 2 -8.77 -18.54 -2.27
C TYR A 2 -8.66 -17.77 -0.96
N THR A 3 -7.54 -17.87 -0.28
CA THR A 3 -7.29 -17.11 0.96
C THR A 3 -6.96 -15.67 0.60
N THR A 4 -7.75 -14.72 1.07
CA THR A 4 -7.43 -13.30 0.96
C THR A 4 -6.36 -12.95 1.98
N HIS A 5 -5.23 -12.39 1.52
CA HIS A 5 -4.17 -11.90 2.40
C HIS A 5 -4.36 -10.41 2.63
N TYR A 6 -4.51 -10.01 3.88
CA TYR A 6 -4.65 -8.60 4.26
C TYR A 6 -3.63 -8.24 5.33
N SER A 7 -3.20 -6.97 5.31
CA SER A 7 -2.39 -6.37 6.38
C SER A 7 -3.09 -5.12 6.87
N ASN A 8 -3.23 -5.00 8.20
CA ASN A 8 -3.89 -3.88 8.83
C ASN A 8 -2.88 -3.11 9.69
N LEU A 9 -2.42 -1.99 9.16
CA LEU A 9 -1.48 -1.07 9.80
C LEU A 9 -2.11 0.30 10.07
N LYS A 10 -3.45 0.37 10.09
CA LYS A 10 -4.16 1.61 10.33
C LYS A 10 -3.98 2.11 11.76
N ARG A 11 -4.11 3.43 11.96
CA ARG A 11 -4.03 4.09 13.28
C ARG A 11 -2.70 3.81 14.01
N ASN A 12 -1.60 3.89 13.26
CA ASN A 12 -0.26 3.89 13.82
C ASN A 12 0.39 5.26 13.58
N GLU A 13 1.69 5.36 13.87
CA GLU A 13 2.47 6.57 13.63
C GLU A 13 3.49 6.38 12.50
N ILE A 14 3.12 5.60 11.48
CA ILE A 14 4.03 5.29 10.37
C ILE A 14 4.24 6.58 9.55
N GLY A 15 5.45 7.12 9.63
CA GLY A 15 5.86 8.31 8.87
C GLY A 15 6.45 8.02 7.50
N THR A 16 7.07 6.84 7.34
CA THR A 16 7.72 6.42 6.10
C THR A 16 7.51 4.93 5.87
N ILE A 17 7.51 4.53 4.60
CA ILE A 17 7.66 3.14 4.18
C ILE A 17 8.88 3.04 3.26
N GLN A 18 9.55 1.89 3.29
CA GLN A 18 10.67 1.56 2.40
C GLN A 18 10.14 0.74 1.21
N GLU A 19 10.91 0.68 0.11
CA GLU A 19 10.50 -0.06 -1.09
C GLU A 19 10.27 -1.56 -0.79
N GLU A 20 11.05 -2.09 0.13
CA GLU A 20 11.03 -3.49 0.55
C GLU A 20 10.06 -3.80 1.70
N SER A 21 9.35 -2.80 2.26
CA SER A 21 8.50 -2.97 3.45
C SER A 21 7.43 -4.06 3.28
N PHE A 22 6.99 -4.33 2.05
CA PHE A 22 5.99 -5.35 1.73
C PHE A 22 6.49 -6.43 0.77
N ALA A 23 7.80 -6.48 0.49
CA ALA A 23 8.38 -7.44 -0.46
C ALA A 23 8.22 -8.91 -0.03
N GLY A 24 8.16 -9.18 1.28
CA GLY A 24 7.90 -10.51 1.83
C GLY A 24 6.45 -10.99 1.72
N ALA A 25 5.53 -10.16 1.23
CA ALA A 25 4.10 -10.46 1.12
C ALA A 25 3.57 -10.32 -0.32
N PRO A 26 4.07 -11.09 -1.30
CA PRO A 26 3.70 -10.93 -2.71
C PRO A 26 2.21 -11.19 -3.00
N LEU A 27 1.55 -11.97 -2.14
CA LEU A 27 0.12 -12.30 -2.24
C LEU A 27 -0.79 -11.28 -1.53
N LEU A 28 -0.23 -10.20 -0.97
CA LEU A 28 -0.99 -9.17 -0.27
C LEU A 28 -2.06 -8.57 -1.19
N SER A 29 -3.32 -8.64 -0.75
CA SER A 29 -4.47 -8.19 -1.53
C SER A 29 -5.14 -6.95 -0.97
N ILE A 30 -5.06 -6.74 0.35
CA ILE A 30 -5.63 -5.58 1.03
C ILE A 30 -4.59 -5.01 1.99
N LEU A 31 -4.33 -3.71 1.89
CA LEU A 31 -3.45 -2.99 2.80
C LEU A 31 -4.16 -1.76 3.38
N TYR A 32 -4.31 -1.73 4.70
CA TYR A 32 -4.80 -0.55 5.43
C TYR A 32 -3.63 0.21 6.04
N LEU A 33 -3.41 1.42 5.56
CA LEU A 33 -2.44 2.40 6.07
C LEU A 33 -3.15 3.71 6.48
N ASP A 34 -4.47 3.70 6.59
CA ASP A 34 -5.24 4.87 6.97
C ASP A 34 -4.92 5.34 8.40
N ASN A 35 -5.05 6.65 8.65
CA ASN A 35 -4.75 7.26 9.94
C ASN A 35 -3.30 7.01 10.37
N ASN A 36 -2.33 7.34 9.51
CA ASN A 36 -0.89 7.32 9.80
C ASN A 36 -0.30 8.72 9.54
N LYS A 37 1.02 8.84 9.47
CA LYS A 37 1.75 10.11 9.26
C LYS A 37 2.56 10.08 7.96
N LEU A 38 2.13 9.30 6.97
CA LEU A 38 2.85 9.13 5.71
C LEU A 38 2.84 10.46 4.95
N TRP A 39 4.02 11.03 4.70
CA TRP A 39 4.17 12.27 3.93
C TRP A 39 4.57 12.01 2.47
N GLY A 40 5.04 10.80 2.16
CA GLY A 40 5.37 10.35 0.82
C GLY A 40 5.42 8.83 0.71
N LEU A 41 5.44 8.32 -0.52
CA LEU A 41 5.61 6.91 -0.83
C LEU A 41 6.72 6.76 -1.87
N PRO A 42 7.67 5.82 -1.70
CA PRO A 42 8.61 5.46 -2.75
C PRO A 42 7.90 5.03 -4.04
N SER A 43 8.51 5.31 -5.20
CA SER A 43 7.96 4.92 -6.50
C SER A 43 7.67 3.42 -6.61
N ASN A 44 8.47 2.59 -5.95
CA ASN A 44 8.35 1.13 -6.03
C ASN A 44 7.79 0.48 -4.76
N ALA A 45 7.17 1.26 -3.87
CA ALA A 45 6.69 0.80 -2.56
C ALA A 45 5.82 -0.48 -2.59
N PHE A 46 5.08 -0.70 -3.68
CA PHE A 46 4.17 -1.83 -3.83
C PHE A 46 4.48 -2.68 -5.07
N ALA A 47 5.70 -2.56 -5.61
CA ALA A 47 6.07 -3.20 -6.87
C ALA A 47 6.02 -4.74 -6.81
N GLN A 48 6.20 -5.32 -5.62
CA GLN A 48 6.15 -6.76 -5.38
C GLN A 48 4.75 -7.27 -5.02
N ASN A 49 3.77 -6.37 -4.80
CA ASN A 49 2.42 -6.72 -4.37
C ASN A 49 1.44 -6.65 -5.55
N SER A 50 1.73 -7.37 -6.64
CA SER A 50 0.91 -7.36 -7.86
C SER A 50 -0.54 -7.83 -7.65
N GLN A 51 -0.82 -8.51 -6.54
CA GLN A 51 -2.16 -8.96 -6.13
C GLN A 51 -2.94 -7.91 -5.32
N LEU A 52 -2.37 -6.73 -5.07
CA LEU A 52 -3.00 -5.67 -4.30
C LEU A 52 -4.23 -5.13 -5.04
N LYS A 53 -5.36 -5.18 -4.35
CA LYS A 53 -6.70 -4.82 -4.85
C LYS A 53 -7.29 -3.62 -4.12
N THR A 54 -6.92 -3.48 -2.85
CA THR A 54 -7.36 -2.40 -1.98
C THR A 54 -6.16 -1.83 -1.23
N LEU A 55 -5.97 -0.52 -1.33
CA LEU A 55 -4.94 0.23 -0.60
C LEU A 55 -5.60 1.44 0.04
N GLN A 56 -5.72 1.48 1.37
CA GLN A 56 -6.34 2.62 2.06
C GLN A 56 -5.26 3.52 2.64
N LEU A 57 -5.19 4.77 2.15
CA LEU A 57 -4.21 5.77 2.56
C LEU A 57 -4.83 7.02 3.19
N ASN A 58 -6.14 7.01 3.42
CA ASN A 58 -6.90 8.13 3.98
C ASN A 58 -6.33 8.60 5.33
N HIS A 59 -6.41 9.90 5.61
CA HIS A 59 -5.87 10.50 6.85
C HIS A 59 -4.37 10.22 7.02
N ASN A 60 -3.58 10.62 6.01
CA ASN A 60 -2.13 10.73 6.03
C ASN A 60 -1.75 12.13 5.51
N ASP A 61 -0.46 12.47 5.55
CA ASP A 61 0.09 13.75 5.09
C ASP A 61 0.56 13.70 3.62
N LEU A 62 -0.01 12.79 2.83
CA LEU A 62 0.36 12.57 1.43
C LEU A 62 -0.13 13.73 0.55
N THR A 63 0.79 14.33 -0.19
CA THR A 63 0.48 15.38 -1.18
C THR A 63 0.30 14.83 -2.58
N SER A 64 0.82 13.63 -2.84
CA SER A 64 0.76 12.95 -4.12
C SER A 64 0.97 11.44 -3.94
N LEU A 65 0.61 10.69 -4.97
CA LEU A 65 0.90 9.26 -5.07
C LEU A 65 1.91 9.03 -6.19
N PRO A 66 2.79 8.02 -6.07
CA PRO A 66 3.74 7.70 -7.12
C PRO A 66 2.98 7.29 -8.39
N GLY A 67 3.34 7.86 -9.54
CA GLY A 67 2.66 7.60 -10.81
C GLY A 67 2.73 6.14 -11.26
N THR A 68 3.65 5.37 -10.70
CA THR A 68 3.81 3.92 -10.89
C THR A 68 2.76 3.07 -10.16
N LEU A 69 2.02 3.64 -9.20
CA LEU A 69 1.08 2.88 -8.38
C LEU A 69 0.03 2.14 -9.22
N LEU A 70 -0.57 2.84 -10.19
CA LEU A 70 -1.60 2.27 -11.06
C LEU A 70 -1.03 1.49 -12.24
N THR A 71 0.25 1.68 -12.58
CA THR A 71 0.89 0.92 -13.67
C THR A 71 1.42 -0.43 -13.18
N VAL A 72 1.82 -0.53 -11.92
CA VAL A 72 2.31 -1.79 -11.33
C VAL A 72 1.19 -2.58 -10.67
N ASN A 73 0.33 -1.94 -9.86
CA ASN A 73 -0.78 -2.60 -9.19
C ASN A 73 -2.07 -2.44 -10.02
N THR A 74 -2.04 -2.99 -11.24
CA THR A 74 -3.14 -2.87 -12.24
C THR A 74 -4.47 -3.44 -11.78
N GLY A 75 -4.46 -4.28 -10.73
CA GLY A 75 -5.66 -4.83 -10.08
C GLY A 75 -6.26 -3.96 -8.97
N LEU A 76 -5.67 -2.80 -8.66
CA LEU A 76 -6.24 -1.86 -7.70
C LEU A 76 -7.57 -1.32 -8.23
N TYR A 77 -8.64 -1.55 -7.48
CA TYR A 77 -9.96 -0.98 -7.75
C TYR A 77 -10.49 -0.14 -6.58
N SER A 78 -9.79 -0.14 -5.45
CA SER A 78 -10.11 0.69 -4.29
C SER A 78 -8.84 1.31 -3.73
N LEU A 79 -8.83 2.64 -3.65
CA LEU A 79 -7.74 3.49 -3.19
C LEU A 79 -8.30 4.54 -2.21
#